data_AF-A0AAV1DV53-F1
#
_entry.id   AF-A0AAV1DV53-F1
#
_cell.length_a   1.000
_cell.length_b   1.000
_cell.length_c   1.000
_cell.angle_alpha   90.00
_cell.angle_beta   90.00
_cell.angle_gamma   90.00
#
_symmetry.space_group_name_H-M   'P 1'
#
loop_
_entity.id
_entity.type
_entity.pdbx_description
1 polymer ?
#
loop_
_entity_poly.entity_id
_entity_poly.type
_entity_poly.pdbx_seq_one_letter_code
_entity_poly.pdbx_strand_id
1 'polypeptide(L)'
;MARLIHHHYSFPLLFVICMYAAFLSGVYSATFTLVNQCSYTVWPGLLSGAGTSQLPSTGLVLNPGESTSVPVPAGWSGRIWGRTFCGEDPTTGKFTCVTGDCGSGTLECNGGGAAPPATLAEFTLNGAGGLDFYDVSLVDGYNLPMLVVPQGGGSGGNCTATGCVSDLNAGCPSDLKMIGTGTNVAGECVACKSACEAFGDPRYCCSGDYSTPQTCGPSSYSEYFKSACPRAYSYAYDDGTSTFTCAAADYIINFCPTPAASQKTSGSQSVQTGGGGREVPLVTSGSDSLNRSPFFRFVPCFIATLLVVLAVFGG
;
A
#
# COMPACT_ATOMS: atom_id res chain seq x y z
N MET A 1 16.59 -0.33 65.25
CA MET A 1 17.35 0.40 64.21
C MET A 1 17.80 -0.64 63.20
N ALA A 2 17.08 -0.73 62.08
CA ALA A 2 17.51 -0.23 60.78
C ALA A 2 18.48 -1.21 60.09
N ARG A 3 18.39 -1.53 58.81
CA ARG A 3 17.46 -1.24 57.71
C ARG A 3 17.92 -2.17 56.57
N LEU A 4 16.98 -2.56 55.71
CA LEU A 4 17.15 -2.74 54.26
C LEU A 4 18.48 -3.36 53.76
N ILE A 5 18.50 -4.68 53.48
CA ILE A 5 19.51 -5.27 52.57
C ILE A 5 18.86 -5.91 51.32
N HIS A 6 17.53 -6.05 51.28
CA HIS A 6 16.83 -6.62 50.12
C HIS A 6 16.59 -5.66 48.93
N HIS A 7 17.02 -4.41 48.99
CA HIS A 7 16.72 -3.42 47.93
C HIS A 7 17.78 -3.29 46.82
N HIS A 8 19.00 -3.82 46.99
CA HIS A 8 20.10 -3.54 46.05
C HIS A 8 20.15 -4.44 44.81
N TYR A 9 19.54 -5.65 44.84
CA TYR A 9 19.52 -6.57 43.69
C TYR A 9 18.28 -6.43 42.80
N SER A 10 17.22 -5.78 43.30
CA SER A 10 15.97 -5.62 42.55
C SER A 10 16.08 -4.55 41.46
N PHE A 11 16.85 -3.48 41.71
CA PHE A 11 17.05 -2.37 40.79
C PHE A 11 17.82 -2.73 39.49
N PRO A 12 18.96 -3.45 39.53
CA PRO A 12 19.68 -3.84 38.31
C PRO A 12 18.92 -4.88 37.48
N LEU A 13 18.17 -5.79 38.10
CA LEU A 13 17.34 -6.77 37.40
C LEU A 13 16.20 -6.09 36.63
N LEU A 14 15.52 -5.11 37.26
CA LEU A 14 14.46 -4.34 36.62
C LEU A 14 14.98 -3.53 35.44
N PHE A 15 16.19 -2.97 35.54
CA PHE A 15 16.84 -2.21 34.47
C PHE A 15 17.21 -3.09 33.27
N VAL A 16 17.72 -4.31 33.51
CA VAL A 16 18.02 -5.29 32.46
C VAL A 16 16.74 -5.78 31.77
N ILE A 17 15.66 -6.03 32.52
CA ILE A 17 14.35 -6.39 31.96
C ILE A 17 13.77 -5.25 31.12
N CYS A 18 13.90 -4.00 31.58
CA CYS A 18 13.42 -2.82 30.86
C CYS A 18 14.23 -2.57 29.56
N MET A 19 15.55 -2.78 29.60
CA MET A 19 16.41 -2.74 28.41
C MET A 19 16.02 -3.86 27.42
N TYR A 20 15.83 -5.10 27.88
CA TYR A 20 15.36 -6.20 27.02
C TYR A 20 13.98 -5.92 26.43
N ALA A 21 13.05 -5.33 27.19
CA ALA A 21 11.73 -4.91 26.70
C ALA A 21 11.83 -3.77 25.67
N ALA A 22 12.80 -2.86 25.81
CA ALA A 22 13.07 -1.81 24.82
C ALA A 22 13.63 -2.40 23.50
N PHE A 23 14.41 -3.48 23.55
CA PHE A 23 14.92 -4.19 22.37
C PHE A 23 13.86 -5.08 21.68
N LEU A 24 12.69 -5.30 22.28
CA LEU A 24 11.56 -6.02 21.68
C LEU A 24 10.60 -5.11 20.91
N SER A 25 10.87 -3.81 20.84
CA SER A 25 10.11 -2.93 19.96
C SER A 25 10.47 -3.25 18.51
N GLY A 26 9.55 -3.93 17.82
CA GLY A 26 9.66 -4.18 16.38
C GLY A 26 9.91 -2.85 15.67
N VAL A 27 11.00 -2.76 14.92
CA VAL A 27 11.27 -1.59 14.09
C VAL A 27 10.22 -1.58 12.99
N TYR A 28 9.22 -0.71 13.09
CA TYR A 28 8.30 -0.45 11.98
C TYR A 28 9.10 0.20 10.85
N SER A 29 8.97 -0.34 9.63
CA SER A 29 9.74 0.12 8.48
C SER A 29 8.96 1.09 7.61
N ALA A 30 7.63 1.02 7.64
CA ALA A 30 6.75 1.88 6.88
C ALA A 30 5.40 2.00 7.58
N THR A 31 4.70 3.08 7.29
CA THR A 31 3.28 3.26 7.58
C THR A 31 2.51 3.24 6.27
N PHE A 32 1.47 2.42 6.22
CA PHE A 32 0.53 2.43 5.11
C PHE A 32 -0.71 3.24 5.50
N THR A 33 -1.05 4.26 4.72
CA THR A 33 -2.29 5.02 4.88
C THR A 33 -3.28 4.58 3.81
N LEU A 34 -4.33 3.88 4.23
CA LEU A 34 -5.40 3.42 3.36
C LEU A 34 -6.47 4.51 3.33
N VAL A 35 -6.83 4.97 2.14
CA VAL A 35 -7.76 6.10 1.93
C VAL A 35 -8.91 5.64 1.03
N ASN A 36 -10.14 5.80 1.50
CA ASN A 36 -11.32 5.56 0.69
C ASN A 36 -11.80 6.86 0.05
N GLN A 37 -11.52 7.04 -1.25
CA GLN A 37 -12.05 8.15 -2.05
C GLN A 37 -13.29 7.73 -2.88
N CYS A 38 -13.77 6.49 -2.71
CA CYS A 38 -15.00 6.04 -3.33
C CYS A 38 -16.21 6.74 -2.69
N SER A 39 -17.31 6.83 -3.43
CA SER A 39 -18.59 7.32 -2.90
C SER A 39 -19.36 6.27 -2.06
N TYR A 40 -18.74 5.12 -1.83
CA TYR A 40 -19.30 3.97 -1.11
C TYR A 40 -18.28 3.41 -0.13
N THR A 41 -18.75 2.67 0.89
CA THR A 41 -17.89 2.00 1.85
C THR A 41 -17.06 0.92 1.16
N VAL A 42 -15.77 0.88 1.49
CA VAL A 42 -14.83 -0.18 1.09
C VAL A 42 -14.43 -0.92 2.36
N TRP A 43 -14.28 -2.24 2.26
CA TRP A 43 -13.79 -3.06 3.35
C TRP A 43 -12.41 -3.60 2.99
N PRO A 44 -11.30 -2.89 3.32
CA PRO A 44 -9.97 -3.39 2.99
C PRO A 44 -9.71 -4.77 3.59
N GLY A 45 -9.10 -5.64 2.79
CA GLY A 45 -8.49 -6.89 3.25
C GLY A 45 -6.96 -6.75 3.21
N LEU A 46 -6.29 -7.27 4.22
CA LEU A 46 -4.84 -7.25 4.33
C LEU A 46 -4.33 -8.66 4.57
N LEU A 47 -3.44 -9.13 3.72
CA LEU A 47 -2.83 -10.45 3.83
C LEU A 47 -1.32 -10.31 3.95
N SER A 48 -0.77 -10.81 5.06
CA SER A 48 0.67 -10.96 5.22
C SER A 48 1.13 -12.26 4.55
N GLY A 49 2.17 -12.18 3.74
CA GLY A 49 2.75 -13.32 3.03
C GLY A 49 3.39 -14.35 3.96
N ALA A 50 3.69 -15.53 3.40
CA ALA A 50 4.36 -16.59 4.15
C ALA A 50 5.76 -16.13 4.62
N GLY A 51 6.08 -16.42 5.88
CA GLY A 51 7.40 -16.10 6.45
C GLY A 51 7.57 -14.64 6.89
N THR A 52 6.54 -13.81 6.83
CA THR A 52 6.57 -12.45 7.39
C THR A 52 5.67 -12.28 8.61
N SER A 53 5.93 -11.22 9.37
CA SER A 53 5.14 -10.84 10.55
C SER A 53 3.70 -10.51 10.15
N GLN A 54 2.73 -11.00 10.93
CA GLN A 54 1.33 -10.69 10.71
C GLN A 54 1.01 -9.25 11.11
N LEU A 55 0.15 -8.60 10.34
CA LEU A 55 -0.41 -7.30 10.71
C LEU A 55 -1.43 -7.45 11.86
N PRO A 56 -1.65 -6.39 12.68
CA PRO A 56 -2.59 -6.44 13.80
C PRO A 56 -4.05 -6.71 13.40
N SER A 57 -4.41 -6.37 12.16
CA SER A 57 -5.72 -6.63 11.56
C SER A 57 -5.53 -7.06 10.11
N THR A 58 -6.43 -7.91 9.64
CA THR A 58 -6.52 -8.47 8.29
C THR A 58 -7.78 -7.99 7.56
N GLY A 59 -8.65 -7.22 8.22
CA GLY A 59 -9.89 -6.72 7.65
C GLY A 59 -10.36 -5.43 8.32
N LEU A 60 -10.62 -4.40 7.50
CA LEU A 60 -10.98 -3.06 7.94
C LEU A 60 -12.31 -2.61 7.31
N VAL A 61 -12.87 -1.51 7.83
CA VAL A 61 -13.99 -0.78 7.24
C VAL A 61 -13.53 0.66 7.01
N LEU A 62 -13.77 1.20 5.81
CA LEU A 62 -13.56 2.61 5.50
C LEU A 62 -14.80 3.17 4.81
N ASN A 63 -15.51 4.09 5.48
CA ASN A 63 -16.60 4.84 4.88
C ASN A 63 -16.07 5.85 3.84
N PRO A 64 -16.93 6.43 2.99
CA PRO A 64 -16.52 7.45 2.03
C PRO A 64 -15.74 8.60 2.70
N GLY A 65 -14.54 8.90 2.19
CA GLY A 65 -13.66 9.95 2.70
C GLY A 65 -12.85 9.56 3.94
N GLU A 66 -13.03 8.37 4.51
CA GLU A 66 -12.23 7.92 5.65
C GLU A 66 -10.84 7.45 5.23
N SER A 67 -9.91 7.56 6.17
CA SER A 67 -8.56 7.02 6.06
C SER A 67 -8.13 6.37 7.35
N THR A 68 -7.28 5.35 7.26
CA THR A 68 -6.66 4.71 8.42
C THR A 68 -5.19 4.43 8.17
N SER A 69 -4.38 4.47 9.21
CA SER A 69 -2.95 4.16 9.15
C SER A 69 -2.67 2.80 9.76
N VAL A 70 -1.93 1.98 9.02
CA VAL A 70 -1.51 0.64 9.39
C VAL A 70 0.01 0.64 9.52
N PRO A 71 0.57 0.52 10.74
CA PRO A 71 2.00 0.33 10.93
C PRO A 71 2.43 -1.02 10.37
N VAL A 72 3.47 -1.03 9.55
CA VAL A 72 3.95 -2.24 8.87
C VAL A 72 5.35 -2.63 9.38
N PRO A 73 5.55 -3.90 9.81
CA PRO A 73 6.85 -4.40 10.26
C PRO A 73 7.92 -4.28 9.17
N ALA A 74 9.19 -4.14 9.57
CA ALA A 74 10.31 -4.26 8.64
C ALA A 74 10.34 -5.63 7.95
N GLY A 75 10.67 -5.64 6.66
CA GLY A 75 10.69 -6.87 5.86
C GLY A 75 9.30 -7.44 5.56
N TRP A 76 8.23 -6.65 5.74
CA TRP A 76 6.89 -7.13 5.43
C TRP A 76 6.70 -7.38 3.94
N SER A 77 6.09 -8.51 3.59
CA SER A 77 5.62 -8.75 2.24
C SER A 77 4.19 -9.25 2.29
N GLY A 78 3.36 -8.81 1.37
CA GLY A 78 1.95 -9.14 1.37
C GLY A 78 1.16 -8.30 0.39
N ARG A 79 -0.17 -8.38 0.52
CA ARG A 79 -1.11 -7.73 -0.39
C ARG A 79 -2.28 -7.10 0.34
N ILE A 80 -2.81 -6.05 -0.28
CA ILE A 80 -3.95 -5.26 0.20
C ILE A 80 -4.94 -5.13 -0.95
N TRP A 81 -6.23 -5.26 -0.65
CA TRP A 81 -7.30 -5.08 -1.65
C TRP A 81 -8.53 -4.44 -1.00
N GLY A 82 -9.43 -3.90 -1.81
CA GLY A 82 -10.71 -3.39 -1.33
C GLY A 82 -11.84 -4.36 -1.64
N ARG A 83 -12.62 -4.75 -0.63
CA ARG A 83 -13.86 -5.52 -0.82
C ARG A 83 -15.04 -4.56 -1.00
N THR A 84 -16.02 -4.95 -1.80
CA THR A 84 -17.21 -4.12 -2.10
C THR A 84 -18.50 -4.92 -2.01
N PHE A 85 -19.60 -4.19 -1.84
CA PHE A 85 -20.95 -4.74 -1.66
C PHE A 85 -21.00 -5.78 -0.54
N CYS A 86 -20.38 -5.45 0.59
CA CYS A 86 -20.34 -6.33 1.74
C CYS A 86 -21.58 -6.17 2.63
N GLY A 87 -21.98 -7.25 3.27
CA GLY A 87 -23.07 -7.28 4.24
C GLY A 87 -22.97 -8.47 5.17
N GLU A 88 -23.57 -8.34 6.34
CA GLU A 88 -23.79 -9.44 7.26
C GLU A 88 -25.17 -10.04 6.98
N ASP A 89 -25.21 -11.35 6.73
CA ASP A 89 -26.47 -12.06 6.58
C ASP A 89 -27.20 -12.11 7.93
N PRO A 90 -28.43 -11.58 8.04
CA PRO A 90 -29.12 -11.43 9.32
C PRO A 90 -29.58 -12.75 9.93
N THR A 91 -29.57 -13.86 9.16
CA THR A 91 -30.00 -15.18 9.64
C THR A 91 -28.81 -16.00 10.16
N THR A 92 -27.67 -15.89 9.50
CA THR A 92 -26.47 -16.69 9.77
C THR A 92 -25.37 -15.90 10.48
N GLY A 93 -25.45 -14.57 10.51
CA GLY A 93 -24.40 -13.68 11.03
C GLY A 93 -23.12 -13.67 10.17
N LYS A 94 -23.18 -14.25 8.96
CA LYS A 94 -22.00 -14.38 8.11
C LYS A 94 -21.76 -13.08 7.36
N PHE A 95 -20.57 -12.52 7.50
CA PHE A 95 -20.11 -11.40 6.70
C PHE A 95 -19.60 -11.89 5.34
N THR A 96 -20.14 -11.34 4.25
CA THR A 96 -19.73 -11.69 2.88
C THR A 96 -19.71 -10.46 1.99
N CYS A 97 -18.86 -10.48 0.96
CA CYS A 97 -18.76 -9.43 -0.06
C CYS A 97 -19.02 -10.00 -1.46
N VAL A 98 -19.52 -9.17 -2.38
CA VAL A 98 -19.69 -9.60 -3.78
C VAL A 98 -18.35 -9.67 -4.51
N THR A 99 -17.44 -8.71 -4.26
CA THR A 99 -16.11 -8.70 -4.89
C THR A 99 -15.01 -8.75 -3.85
N GLY A 100 -13.95 -9.53 -4.10
CA GLY A 100 -12.77 -9.60 -3.24
C GLY A 100 -13.01 -10.26 -1.88
N ASP A 101 -14.15 -10.95 -1.69
CA ASP A 101 -14.43 -11.66 -0.43
C ASP A 101 -13.28 -12.60 -0.06
N CYS A 102 -12.95 -12.69 1.23
CA CYS A 102 -11.84 -13.53 1.69
C CYS A 102 -12.27 -14.86 2.30
N GLY A 103 -13.56 -15.21 2.20
CA GLY A 103 -14.08 -16.52 2.57
C GLY A 103 -14.11 -16.82 4.07
N SER A 104 -13.65 -15.90 4.92
CA SER A 104 -13.61 -16.10 6.37
C SER A 104 -14.99 -16.10 7.02
N GLY A 105 -15.99 -15.50 6.37
CA GLY A 105 -17.31 -15.29 6.93
C GLY A 105 -17.35 -14.18 8.00
N THR A 106 -16.26 -13.44 8.17
CA THR A 106 -16.11 -12.36 9.15
C THR A 106 -15.47 -11.12 8.51
N LEU A 107 -15.50 -9.98 9.20
CA LEU A 107 -14.78 -8.77 8.74
C LEU A 107 -13.28 -9.06 8.54
N GLU A 108 -12.66 -9.71 9.52
CA GLU A 108 -11.26 -10.14 9.46
C GLU A 108 -11.09 -11.26 8.42
N CYS A 109 -10.03 -11.18 7.61
CA CYS A 109 -9.74 -12.19 6.59
C CYS A 109 -9.00 -13.41 7.14
N ASN A 110 -8.36 -13.33 8.30
CA ASN A 110 -7.78 -14.47 9.03
C ASN A 110 -6.86 -15.35 8.16
N GLY A 111 -6.03 -14.71 7.32
CA GLY A 111 -5.12 -15.39 6.39
C GLY A 111 -5.75 -15.78 5.04
N GLY A 112 -7.05 -15.56 4.86
CA GLY A 112 -7.73 -15.67 3.56
C GLY A 112 -7.30 -14.58 2.60
N GLY A 113 -7.03 -14.94 1.35
CA GLY A 113 -6.81 -13.99 0.25
C GLY A 113 -8.12 -13.56 -0.39
N ALA A 114 -8.08 -12.50 -1.20
CA ALA A 114 -9.21 -12.10 -2.02
C ALA A 114 -9.63 -13.22 -2.97
N ALA A 115 -10.92 -13.52 -3.04
CA ALA A 115 -11.50 -14.26 -4.15
C ALA A 115 -11.50 -13.34 -5.39
N PRO A 116 -10.83 -13.74 -6.50
CA PRO A 116 -10.84 -12.98 -7.74
C PRO A 116 -12.28 -12.83 -8.31
N PRO A 117 -12.58 -11.74 -9.03
CA PRO A 117 -11.68 -10.65 -9.40
C PRO A 117 -11.42 -9.61 -8.29
N ALA A 118 -10.17 -9.19 -8.14
CA ALA A 118 -9.79 -8.14 -7.20
C ALA A 118 -8.53 -7.38 -7.67
N THR A 119 -8.61 -6.05 -7.64
CA THR A 119 -7.42 -5.19 -7.80
C THR A 119 -6.56 -5.31 -6.54
N LEU A 120 -5.27 -5.65 -6.70
CA LEU A 120 -4.35 -5.84 -5.58
C LEU A 120 -3.30 -4.72 -5.54
N ALA A 121 -2.92 -4.27 -4.34
CA ALA A 121 -1.64 -3.61 -4.09
C ALA A 121 -0.71 -4.61 -3.41
N GLU A 122 0.45 -4.84 -4.00
CA GLU A 122 1.41 -5.85 -3.56
C GLU A 122 2.71 -5.17 -3.10
N PHE A 123 3.32 -5.71 -2.05
CA PHE A 123 4.54 -5.15 -1.46
C PHE A 123 5.52 -6.24 -1.03
N THR A 124 6.81 -5.92 -1.15
CA THR A 124 7.93 -6.57 -0.47
C THR A 124 8.86 -5.48 0.05
N LEU A 125 8.76 -5.15 1.33
CA LEU A 125 9.56 -4.11 1.97
C LEU A 125 10.96 -4.61 2.31
N ASN A 126 11.96 -3.75 2.17
CA ASN A 126 13.37 -4.04 2.47
C ASN A 126 13.86 -5.35 1.81
N GLY A 127 13.51 -5.55 0.54
CA GLY A 127 13.90 -6.68 -0.29
C GLY A 127 15.31 -6.56 -0.85
N ALA A 128 15.50 -6.94 -2.12
CA ALA A 128 16.81 -6.91 -2.77
C ALA A 128 17.43 -5.50 -2.73
N GLY A 129 18.68 -5.40 -2.27
CA GLY A 129 19.38 -4.12 -2.16
C GLY A 129 18.85 -3.18 -1.07
N GLY A 130 17.99 -3.67 -0.17
CA GLY A 130 17.32 -2.85 0.84
C GLY A 130 16.23 -1.95 0.27
N LEU A 131 15.76 -2.25 -0.94
CA LEU A 131 14.66 -1.55 -1.59
C LEU A 131 13.33 -2.19 -1.26
N ASP A 132 12.30 -1.37 -1.17
CA ASP A 132 10.93 -1.81 -1.23
C ASP A 132 10.55 -2.06 -2.69
N PHE A 133 9.83 -3.15 -2.94
CA PHE A 133 9.19 -3.47 -4.21
C PHE A 133 7.69 -3.35 -4.01
N TYR A 134 7.01 -2.65 -4.91
CA TYR A 134 5.56 -2.47 -4.83
C TYR A 134 4.95 -2.28 -6.20
N ASP A 135 3.68 -2.63 -6.30
CA ASP A 135 2.90 -2.53 -7.52
C ASP A 135 1.40 -2.53 -7.23
N VAL A 136 0.63 -2.21 -8.28
CA VAL A 136 -0.79 -2.56 -8.36
C VAL A 136 -0.95 -3.61 -9.44
N SER A 137 -1.68 -4.66 -9.13
CA SER A 137 -1.82 -5.85 -9.96
C SER A 137 -3.25 -6.14 -10.33
N LEU A 138 -3.46 -6.40 -11.62
CA LEU A 138 -4.72 -6.82 -12.24
C LEU A 138 -4.63 -8.27 -12.74
N VAL A 139 -3.61 -9.02 -12.31
CA VAL A 139 -3.43 -10.45 -12.62
C VAL A 139 -4.63 -11.26 -12.13
N ASP A 140 -5.11 -10.92 -10.94
CA ASP A 140 -6.33 -11.48 -10.34
C ASP A 140 -7.58 -10.70 -10.75
N GLY A 141 -7.54 -9.91 -11.82
CA GLY A 141 -8.64 -9.10 -12.33
C GLY A 141 -8.78 -7.74 -11.64
N TYR A 142 -9.94 -7.12 -11.83
CA TYR A 142 -10.23 -5.76 -11.40
C TYR A 142 -11.61 -5.70 -10.75
N ASN A 143 -11.76 -4.99 -9.64
CA ASN A 143 -13.07 -4.67 -9.07
C ASN A 143 -13.27 -3.17 -8.82
N LEU A 144 -12.21 -2.46 -8.41
CA LEU A 144 -12.24 -1.02 -8.16
C LEU A 144 -10.90 -0.35 -8.49
N PRO A 145 -10.89 0.98 -8.76
CA PRO A 145 -9.66 1.69 -9.07
C PRO A 145 -8.76 1.83 -7.83
N MET A 146 -7.46 1.71 -8.01
CA MET A 146 -6.48 1.75 -6.92
C MET A 146 -5.21 2.50 -7.34
N LEU A 147 -4.64 3.28 -6.43
CA LEU A 147 -3.35 3.96 -6.62
C LEU A 147 -2.50 3.86 -5.36
N VAL A 148 -1.27 3.38 -5.52
CA VAL A 148 -0.23 3.39 -4.48
C VAL A 148 0.70 4.57 -4.75
N VAL A 149 0.88 5.42 -3.73
CA VAL A 149 1.73 6.62 -3.78
C VAL A 149 2.74 6.57 -2.64
N PRO A 150 4.02 6.32 -2.93
CA PRO A 150 5.09 6.45 -1.92
C PRO A 150 5.12 7.87 -1.34
N GLN A 151 5.37 7.97 -0.04
CA GLN A 151 5.51 9.22 0.70
C GLN A 151 6.94 9.33 1.24
N GLY A 152 7.60 10.43 0.89
CA GLY A 152 9.03 10.56 1.16
C GLY A 152 9.85 9.58 0.33
N GLY A 153 10.87 9.00 0.94
CA GLY A 153 11.82 8.10 0.31
C GLY A 153 13.25 8.65 0.33
N GLY A 154 14.21 7.76 0.58
CA GLY A 154 15.63 8.02 0.41
C GLY A 154 16.02 8.10 -1.07
N SER A 155 17.31 8.23 -1.36
CA SER A 155 17.82 8.31 -2.74
C SER A 155 17.81 6.99 -3.51
N GLY A 156 17.10 5.96 -3.04
CA GLY A 156 17.03 4.63 -3.64
C GLY A 156 15.68 4.36 -4.32
N GLY A 157 15.72 3.77 -5.52
CA GLY A 157 14.51 3.51 -6.33
C GLY A 157 14.00 4.75 -7.07
N ASN A 158 12.88 4.59 -7.79
CA ASN A 158 12.24 5.70 -8.50
C ASN A 158 11.10 6.36 -7.70
N CYS A 159 10.57 5.67 -6.68
CA CYS A 159 9.52 6.13 -5.77
C CYS A 159 8.31 6.73 -6.52
N THR A 160 7.96 6.15 -7.66
CA THR A 160 6.85 6.65 -8.48
C THR A 160 5.54 5.97 -8.12
N ALA A 161 4.44 6.72 -8.17
CA ALA A 161 3.12 6.13 -8.00
C ALA A 161 2.83 5.03 -9.05
N THR A 162 2.05 4.04 -8.66
CA THR A 162 1.64 2.88 -9.46
C THR A 162 0.16 2.58 -9.22
N GLY A 163 -0.56 2.11 -10.24
CA GLY A 163 -2.01 1.98 -10.11
C GLY A 163 -2.83 1.98 -11.39
N CYS A 164 -4.12 1.78 -11.16
CA CYS A 164 -5.18 1.77 -12.14
C CYS A 164 -6.30 2.71 -11.67
N VAL A 165 -6.33 3.93 -12.24
CA VAL A 165 -7.29 4.98 -11.85
C VAL A 165 -8.57 4.98 -12.69
N SER A 166 -8.56 4.27 -13.81
CA SER A 166 -9.68 4.14 -14.73
C SER A 166 -10.72 3.17 -14.17
N ASP A 167 -12.01 3.40 -14.46
CA ASP A 167 -13.07 2.41 -14.24
C ASP A 167 -13.07 1.38 -15.38
N LEU A 168 -12.63 0.16 -15.08
CA LEU A 168 -12.57 -0.92 -16.07
C LEU A 168 -13.87 -1.74 -16.15
N ASN A 169 -14.81 -1.56 -15.22
CA ASN A 169 -16.03 -2.35 -15.17
C ASN A 169 -16.98 -1.95 -16.32
N ALA A 170 -17.06 -0.65 -16.63
CA ALA A 170 -17.88 -0.13 -17.72
C ALA A 170 -17.45 -0.69 -19.09
N GLY A 171 -16.14 -0.77 -19.32
CA GLY A 171 -15.55 -1.24 -20.59
C GLY A 171 -15.21 -2.73 -20.63
N CYS A 172 -15.46 -3.48 -19.55
CA CYS A 172 -15.00 -4.86 -19.42
C CYS A 172 -15.49 -5.73 -20.59
N PRO A 173 -14.60 -6.51 -21.25
CA PRO A 173 -14.99 -7.45 -22.31
C PRO A 173 -16.09 -8.40 -21.83
N SER A 174 -17.06 -8.74 -22.69
CA SER A 174 -18.24 -9.55 -22.32
C SER A 174 -17.90 -10.83 -21.58
N ASP A 175 -16.86 -11.50 -22.03
CA ASP A 175 -16.46 -12.82 -21.53
C ASP A 175 -15.69 -12.74 -20.20
N LEU A 176 -15.35 -11.53 -19.78
CA LEU A 176 -14.67 -11.23 -18.52
C LEU A 176 -15.60 -10.57 -17.48
N LYS A 177 -16.82 -10.18 -17.85
CA LYS A 177 -17.73 -9.48 -16.94
C LYS A 177 -18.18 -10.38 -15.78
N MET A 178 -18.07 -9.86 -14.56
CA MET A 178 -18.79 -10.37 -13.40
C MET A 178 -20.03 -9.48 -13.16
N ILE A 179 -21.21 -10.04 -13.40
CA ILE A 179 -22.48 -9.33 -13.25
C ILE A 179 -23.00 -9.47 -11.81
N GLY A 180 -23.37 -8.35 -11.20
CA GLY A 180 -23.97 -8.33 -9.87
C GLY A 180 -25.35 -8.99 -9.87
N THR A 181 -25.61 -9.84 -8.87
CA THR A 181 -26.87 -10.60 -8.73
C THR A 181 -27.74 -10.13 -7.56
N GLY A 182 -27.28 -9.13 -6.77
CA GLY A 182 -27.99 -8.57 -5.62
C GLY A 182 -28.94 -7.42 -5.98
N THR A 183 -29.89 -7.10 -5.09
CA THR A 183 -30.95 -6.09 -5.32
C THR A 183 -30.44 -4.69 -5.64
N ASN A 184 -29.21 -4.35 -5.21
CA ASN A 184 -28.63 -3.01 -5.34
C ASN A 184 -27.64 -2.89 -6.51
N VAL A 185 -27.36 -3.97 -7.23
CA VAL A 185 -26.35 -4.05 -8.33
C VAL A 185 -26.78 -5.01 -9.45
N ALA A 186 -28.07 -5.33 -9.53
CA ALA A 186 -28.58 -6.32 -10.46
C ALA A 186 -28.37 -5.87 -11.92
N GLY A 187 -27.61 -6.65 -12.68
CA GLY A 187 -27.40 -6.43 -14.12
C GLY A 187 -26.24 -5.50 -14.48
N GLU A 188 -25.53 -4.94 -13.50
CA GLU A 188 -24.32 -4.16 -13.72
C GLU A 188 -23.06 -5.04 -13.62
N CYS A 189 -22.02 -4.69 -14.38
CA CYS A 189 -20.70 -5.29 -14.22
C CYS A 189 -20.06 -4.75 -12.96
N VAL A 190 -19.94 -5.56 -11.91
CA VAL A 190 -19.40 -5.16 -10.61
C VAL A 190 -17.89 -5.40 -10.50
N ALA A 191 -17.36 -6.24 -11.39
CA ALA A 191 -15.94 -6.53 -11.49
C ALA A 191 -15.60 -7.12 -12.87
N CYS A 192 -14.33 -7.07 -13.26
CA CYS A 192 -13.79 -7.60 -14.50
C CYS A 192 -12.74 -8.69 -14.21
N LYS A 193 -13.02 -9.93 -14.62
CA LYS A 193 -12.08 -11.05 -14.48
C LYS A 193 -10.85 -10.84 -15.34
N SER A 194 -9.69 -11.32 -14.88
CA SER A 194 -8.58 -11.56 -15.79
C SER A 194 -8.89 -12.76 -16.70
N ALA A 195 -8.14 -12.92 -17.78
CA ALA A 195 -8.30 -14.07 -18.66
C ALA A 195 -7.94 -15.39 -17.97
N CYS A 196 -6.99 -15.38 -17.03
CA CYS A 196 -6.69 -16.58 -16.23
C CYS A 196 -7.92 -16.99 -15.43
N GLU A 197 -8.56 -16.05 -14.72
CA GLU A 197 -9.72 -16.34 -13.90
C GLU A 197 -10.97 -16.70 -14.73
N ALA A 198 -11.11 -16.14 -15.92
CA ALA A 198 -12.24 -16.45 -16.79
C ALA A 198 -12.12 -17.83 -17.47
N PHE A 199 -10.92 -18.25 -17.85
CA PHE A 199 -10.74 -19.39 -18.75
C PHE A 199 -9.90 -20.54 -18.17
N GLY A 200 -9.07 -20.29 -17.17
CA GLY A 200 -8.15 -21.29 -16.60
C GLY A 200 -7.09 -21.81 -17.58
N ASP A 201 -6.94 -21.18 -18.75
CA ASP A 201 -5.98 -21.59 -19.77
C ASP A 201 -4.54 -21.31 -19.28
N PRO A 202 -3.63 -22.30 -19.33
CA PRO A 202 -2.23 -22.11 -18.93
C PRO A 202 -1.53 -20.93 -19.60
N ARG A 203 -1.95 -20.55 -20.81
CA ARG A 203 -1.43 -19.39 -21.54
C ARG A 203 -1.77 -18.06 -20.89
N TYR A 204 -2.92 -17.97 -20.23
CA TYR A 204 -3.34 -16.76 -19.51
C TYR A 204 -2.89 -16.79 -18.05
N CYS A 205 -2.79 -17.99 -17.47
CA CYS A 205 -2.35 -18.19 -16.09
C CYS A 205 -0.84 -18.30 -15.92
N CYS A 206 -0.07 -18.28 -17.02
CA CYS A 206 1.38 -18.49 -17.03
C CYS A 206 1.81 -19.71 -16.21
N SER A 207 1.19 -20.86 -16.49
CA SER A 207 1.42 -22.11 -15.75
C SER A 207 1.80 -23.26 -16.68
N GLY A 208 2.31 -24.36 -16.12
CA GLY A 208 2.75 -25.52 -16.90
C GLY A 208 3.82 -25.14 -17.94
N ASP A 209 3.56 -25.45 -19.21
CA ASP A 209 4.45 -25.13 -20.34
C ASP A 209 4.63 -23.62 -20.57
N TYR A 210 3.80 -22.79 -19.93
CA TYR A 210 3.81 -21.32 -20.00
C TYR A 210 4.36 -20.69 -18.69
N SER A 211 5.06 -21.44 -17.85
CA SER A 211 5.57 -20.98 -16.55
C SER A 211 6.86 -20.14 -16.60
N THR A 212 7.18 -19.55 -17.76
CA THR A 212 8.33 -18.65 -17.90
C THR A 212 7.95 -17.40 -18.70
N PRO A 213 8.62 -16.25 -18.48
CA PRO A 213 8.42 -15.04 -19.27
C PRO A 213 8.62 -15.24 -20.78
N GLN A 214 9.45 -16.21 -21.18
CA GLN A 214 9.72 -16.51 -22.60
C GLN A 214 8.55 -17.27 -23.25
N THR A 215 7.80 -18.03 -22.46
CA THR A 215 6.71 -18.88 -22.94
C THR A 215 5.34 -18.23 -22.76
N CYS A 216 5.14 -17.41 -21.72
CA CYS A 216 3.89 -16.68 -21.48
C CYS A 216 4.03 -15.21 -21.83
N GLY A 217 3.51 -14.84 -23.00
CA GLY A 217 3.47 -13.46 -23.47
C GLY A 217 2.11 -12.78 -23.23
N PRO A 218 2.02 -11.48 -23.53
CA PRO A 218 0.75 -10.75 -23.46
C PRO A 218 -0.30 -11.34 -24.42
N SER A 219 -1.55 -11.25 -24.01
CA SER A 219 -2.75 -11.58 -24.80
C SER A 219 -3.59 -10.33 -25.07
N SER A 220 -4.56 -10.42 -25.98
CA SER A 220 -5.54 -9.35 -26.22
C SER A 220 -6.30 -8.96 -24.94
N TYR A 221 -6.50 -9.89 -24.01
CA TYR A 221 -7.14 -9.61 -22.73
C TYR A 221 -6.22 -8.85 -21.77
N SER A 222 -4.95 -9.24 -21.64
CA SER A 222 -4.00 -8.49 -20.80
C SER A 222 -3.73 -7.10 -21.39
N GLU A 223 -3.71 -6.97 -22.72
CA GLU A 223 -3.57 -5.68 -23.40
C GLU A 223 -4.74 -4.74 -23.12
N TYR A 224 -5.97 -5.25 -22.96
CA TYR A 224 -7.10 -4.44 -22.49
C TYR A 224 -6.80 -3.78 -21.14
N PHE A 225 -6.39 -4.56 -20.13
CA PHE A 225 -6.00 -4.03 -18.82
C PHE A 225 -4.81 -3.07 -18.92
N LYS A 226 -3.80 -3.43 -19.70
CA LYS A 226 -2.57 -2.64 -19.82
C LYS A 226 -2.80 -1.28 -20.48
N SER A 227 -3.63 -1.25 -21.53
CA SER A 227 -3.95 -0.04 -22.26
C SER A 227 -4.66 0.98 -21.37
N ALA A 228 -5.56 0.52 -20.50
CA ALA A 228 -6.28 1.37 -19.57
C ALA A 228 -5.46 1.76 -18.32
N CYS A 229 -4.54 0.89 -17.90
CA CYS A 229 -3.75 1.01 -16.68
C CYS A 229 -2.28 0.65 -16.93
N PRO A 230 -1.51 1.53 -17.62
CA PRO A 230 -0.15 1.22 -18.08
C PRO A 230 0.88 1.07 -16.95
N ARG A 231 0.56 1.55 -15.76
CA ARG A 231 1.38 1.42 -14.54
C ARG A 231 0.81 0.37 -13.57
N ALA A 232 0.12 -0.64 -14.06
CA ALA A 232 -0.31 -1.79 -13.28
C ALA A 232 0.10 -3.07 -14.01
N TYR A 233 0.32 -4.15 -13.26
CA TYR A 233 0.50 -5.48 -13.84
C TYR A 233 -0.79 -5.90 -14.54
N SER A 234 -0.70 -6.27 -15.81
CA SER A 234 -1.84 -6.80 -16.58
C SER A 234 -1.84 -8.33 -16.73
N TYR A 235 -0.71 -8.97 -16.45
CA TYR A 235 -0.51 -10.43 -16.44
C TYR A 235 0.77 -10.77 -15.66
N ALA A 236 1.03 -12.06 -15.40
CA ALA A 236 2.03 -12.48 -14.41
C ALA A 236 3.49 -12.09 -14.71
N TYR A 237 3.88 -11.86 -15.97
CA TYR A 237 5.25 -11.49 -16.34
C TYR A 237 5.39 -10.06 -16.90
N ASP A 238 4.50 -9.15 -16.48
CA ASP A 238 4.52 -7.73 -16.87
C ASP A 238 5.54 -6.88 -16.07
N ASP A 239 6.70 -7.43 -15.70
CA ASP A 239 7.64 -6.78 -14.80
C ASP A 239 8.22 -5.48 -15.36
N GLY A 240 8.50 -5.45 -16.67
CA GLY A 240 9.26 -4.37 -17.31
C GLY A 240 8.65 -2.97 -17.19
N THR A 241 7.36 -2.86 -16.87
CA THR A 241 6.68 -1.56 -16.72
C THR A 241 5.82 -1.45 -15.45
N SER A 242 5.79 -2.50 -14.63
CA SER A 242 4.82 -2.62 -13.54
C SER A 242 5.44 -2.88 -12.17
N THR A 243 6.72 -3.25 -12.10
CA THR A 243 7.45 -3.28 -10.81
C THR A 243 8.01 -1.91 -10.48
N PHE A 244 7.70 -1.41 -9.28
CA PHE A 244 8.23 -0.14 -8.79
C PHE A 244 9.07 -0.34 -7.55
N THR A 245 10.04 0.56 -7.36
CA THR A 245 10.95 0.47 -6.23
C THR A 245 11.10 1.79 -5.52
N CYS A 246 11.29 1.74 -4.20
CA CYS A 246 11.59 2.90 -3.37
C CYS A 246 12.43 2.46 -2.17
N ALA A 247 12.98 3.40 -1.43
CA ALA A 247 13.73 3.11 -0.21
C ALA A 247 13.24 3.99 0.92
N ALA A 248 13.00 3.43 2.11
CA ALA A 248 12.64 4.18 3.32
C ALA A 248 11.44 5.13 3.10
N ALA A 249 10.35 4.60 2.55
CA ALA A 249 9.12 5.35 2.29
C ALA A 249 7.95 4.82 3.13
N ASP A 250 7.03 5.73 3.42
CA ASP A 250 5.66 5.39 3.78
C ASP A 250 4.82 5.28 2.49
N TYR A 251 3.59 4.77 2.55
CA TYR A 251 2.76 4.58 1.35
C TYR A 251 1.32 4.98 1.57
N ILE A 252 0.72 5.69 0.62
CA ILE A 252 -0.72 5.94 0.57
C ILE A 252 -1.35 5.00 -0.45
N ILE A 253 -2.31 4.19 -0.02
CA ILE A 253 -3.11 3.31 -0.87
C ILE A 253 -4.50 3.94 -0.99
N ASN A 254 -4.79 4.49 -2.17
CA ASN A 254 -6.07 5.15 -2.46
C ASN A 254 -6.99 4.17 -3.18
N PHE A 255 -8.21 3.99 -2.65
CA PHE A 255 -9.32 3.37 -3.35
C PHE A 255 -10.14 4.46 -4.06
N CYS A 256 -10.49 4.23 -5.32
CA CYS A 256 -11.10 5.21 -6.23
C CYS A 256 -10.37 6.56 -6.30
N PRO A 257 -9.04 6.57 -6.54
CA PRO A 257 -8.27 7.81 -6.68
C PRO A 257 -8.92 8.75 -7.70
N THR A 258 -9.17 9.99 -7.30
CA THR A 258 -9.50 11.02 -8.28
C THR A 258 -8.28 11.28 -9.18
N PRO A 259 -8.45 11.36 -10.51
CA PRO A 259 -7.39 11.86 -11.37
C PRO A 259 -6.98 13.22 -10.82
N ALA A 260 -5.69 13.41 -10.54
CA ALA A 260 -5.21 14.68 -10.01
C ALA A 260 -5.67 15.79 -10.96
N ALA A 261 -6.65 16.59 -10.53
CA ALA A 261 -6.83 17.90 -11.12
C ALA A 261 -5.45 18.54 -10.99
N SER A 262 -4.80 18.86 -12.12
CA SER A 262 -3.57 19.65 -12.12
C SER A 262 -3.74 20.72 -11.06
N GLN A 263 -2.83 20.78 -10.09
CA GLN A 263 -2.83 21.88 -9.14
C GLN A 263 -2.65 23.17 -9.95
N LYS A 264 -3.75 23.74 -10.44
CA LYS A 264 -3.85 25.15 -10.71
C LYS A 264 -3.74 25.77 -9.35
N THR A 265 -2.55 26.27 -9.04
CA THR A 265 -2.36 27.30 -8.03
C THR A 265 -3.52 28.28 -8.22
N SER A 266 -4.44 28.33 -7.27
CA SER A 266 -5.52 29.32 -7.24
C SER A 266 -4.89 30.68 -6.98
N GLY A 267 -4.27 31.24 -8.01
CA GLY A 267 -4.05 32.66 -8.15
C GLY A 267 -5.36 33.27 -8.59
N SER A 268 -6.16 33.72 -7.64
CA SER A 268 -7.26 34.64 -7.87
C SER A 268 -6.68 35.91 -8.50
N GLN A 269 -6.84 36.09 -9.81
CA GLN A 269 -6.74 37.40 -10.44
C GLN A 269 -7.92 37.60 -11.39
N SER A 270 -8.80 38.49 -10.95
CA SER A 270 -9.85 39.12 -11.73
C SER A 270 -9.25 39.83 -12.94
N VAL A 271 -9.74 39.49 -14.13
CA VAL A 271 -9.50 40.20 -15.37
C VAL A 271 -10.15 41.58 -15.28
N GLN A 272 -9.34 42.63 -15.32
CA GLN A 272 -9.74 43.99 -15.70
C GLN A 272 -8.75 44.50 -16.75
N THR A 273 -9.34 45.06 -17.80
CA THR A 273 -8.79 45.51 -19.08
C THR A 273 -7.91 46.76 -18.98
N GLY A 274 -6.87 46.87 -19.82
CA GLY A 274 -6.37 48.18 -20.28
C GLY A 274 -4.87 48.31 -20.59
N GLY A 275 -4.53 48.41 -21.88
CA GLY A 275 -3.62 49.43 -22.45
C GLY A 275 -2.12 49.47 -22.12
N GLY A 276 -1.31 49.08 -23.12
CA GLY A 276 -0.14 49.83 -23.64
C GLY A 276 1.04 50.22 -22.72
N GLY A 277 2.25 49.78 -23.07
CA GLY A 277 3.49 50.42 -22.59
C GLY A 277 4.68 49.47 -22.51
N ARG A 278 5.78 49.86 -23.14
CA ARG A 278 7.06 49.16 -23.25
C ARG A 278 7.98 49.64 -22.13
N GLU A 279 8.50 48.75 -21.29
CA GLU A 279 9.69 49.02 -20.46
C GLU A 279 10.32 47.72 -19.96
N VAL A 280 11.65 47.66 -20.04
CA VAL A 280 12.52 46.62 -19.46
C VAL A 280 13.27 47.27 -18.30
N PRO A 281 13.30 46.62 -17.12
CA PRO A 281 14.51 46.61 -16.28
C PRO A 281 14.77 45.17 -15.76
N LEU A 282 15.94 44.55 -15.98
CA LEU A 282 17.26 44.75 -15.35
C LEU A 282 17.30 44.48 -13.82
N VAL A 283 17.85 43.30 -13.47
CA VAL A 283 18.76 42.98 -12.32
C VAL A 283 18.09 43.01 -10.93
N THR A 284 18.16 41.95 -10.11
CA THR A 284 19.34 41.57 -9.31
C THR A 284 19.22 40.16 -8.72
N SER A 285 20.38 39.51 -8.63
CA SER A 285 20.68 38.41 -7.70
C SER A 285 20.55 38.87 -6.24
N GLY A 286 19.95 38.05 -5.38
CA GLY A 286 19.90 38.25 -3.94
C GLY A 286 19.98 36.93 -3.21
N SER A 287 21.13 36.71 -2.56
CA SER A 287 21.47 35.61 -1.68
C SER A 287 20.91 35.80 -0.26
N ASP A 288 20.91 34.69 0.48
CA ASP A 288 20.74 34.54 1.93
C ASP A 288 19.30 34.76 2.48
N SER A 289 18.78 33.98 3.43
CA SER A 289 19.44 33.23 4.50
C SER A 289 18.45 32.24 5.16
N LEU A 290 19.00 31.08 5.49
CA LEU A 290 18.79 30.27 6.70
C LEU A 290 17.55 30.58 7.56
N ASN A 291 16.60 29.63 7.59
CA ASN A 291 15.85 29.35 8.82
C ASN A 291 15.99 27.87 9.17
N ARG A 292 16.91 27.59 10.09
CA ARG A 292 17.26 26.29 10.61
C ARG A 292 16.57 26.14 11.97
N SER A 293 15.50 25.37 12.02
CA SER A 293 14.91 24.86 13.27
C SER A 293 15.36 23.41 13.50
N PRO A 294 15.46 22.96 14.76
CA PRO A 294 16.41 21.92 15.14
C PRO A 294 15.84 20.52 14.88
N PHE A 295 16.48 19.80 13.98
CA PHE A 295 16.35 18.34 13.93
C PHE A 295 17.07 17.75 15.14
N PHE A 296 16.30 17.18 16.06
CA PHE A 296 16.79 16.20 17.02
C PHE A 296 17.37 15.02 16.24
N ARG A 297 18.69 15.03 16.04
CA ARG A 297 19.43 13.82 15.67
C ARG A 297 19.50 12.93 16.89
N PHE A 298 18.68 11.88 16.92
CA PHE A 298 18.98 10.70 17.69
C PHE A 298 20.24 10.07 17.09
N VAL A 299 21.41 10.47 17.60
CA VAL A 299 22.62 9.65 17.51
C VAL A 299 22.39 8.53 18.50
N PRO A 300 22.31 7.26 18.10
CA PRO A 300 22.22 6.22 19.08
C PRO A 300 23.58 6.13 19.77
N CYS A 301 23.57 6.40 21.06
CA CYS A 301 24.72 6.36 21.95
C CYS A 301 25.17 4.91 22.13
N PHE A 302 25.78 4.32 21.09
CA PHE A 302 26.25 2.93 21.09
C PHE A 302 27.69 2.77 21.61
N ILE A 303 28.44 3.85 21.76
CA ILE A 303 29.86 3.79 22.19
C ILE A 303 30.01 3.97 23.71
N ALA A 304 29.08 4.65 24.39
CA ALA A 304 29.19 4.89 25.83
C ALA A 304 28.80 3.67 26.69
N THR A 305 27.87 2.83 26.21
CA THR A 305 27.40 1.65 26.96
C THR A 305 28.39 0.48 26.93
N LEU A 306 29.21 0.35 25.88
CA LEU A 306 30.26 -0.68 25.84
C LEU A 306 31.38 -0.41 26.86
N LEU A 307 31.69 0.86 27.12
CA LEU A 307 32.71 1.26 28.10
C LEU A 307 32.24 1.07 29.56
N VAL A 308 30.94 1.24 29.84
CA VAL A 308 30.40 1.02 31.19
C VAL A 308 30.29 -0.47 31.52
N VAL A 309 29.99 -1.34 30.54
CA VAL A 309 29.94 -2.80 30.77
C VAL A 309 31.35 -3.38 31.01
N LEU A 310 32.39 -2.88 30.33
CA LEU A 310 33.77 -3.31 30.58
C LEU A 310 34.31 -2.85 31.95
N ALA A 311 33.84 -1.72 32.48
CA ALA A 311 34.26 -1.21 33.79
C ALA A 311 33.58 -1.91 34.98
N VAL A 312 32.43 -2.55 34.78
CA VAL A 312 31.68 -3.23 35.86
C VAL A 312 32.03 -4.72 35.97
N PHE A 313 32.52 -5.34 34.90
CA PHE A 313 32.94 -6.76 34.91
C PHE A 313 34.46 -6.97 34.87
N GLY A 314 35.24 -5.88 34.81
CA GLY A 314 36.70 -5.89 34.91
C GLY A 314 37.19 -5.30 36.23
N GLY A 315 36.89 -5.95 37.36
CA GLY A 315 37.32 -5.59 38.70
C GLY A 315 37.08 -6.70 39.70
#